data_AF-A0A6J7VFV6-F1
#
_entry.id   AF-A0A6J7VFV6-F1
#
_cell.length_a   1.000
_cell.length_b   1.000
_cell.length_c   1.000
_cell.angle_alpha   90.00
_cell.angle_beta   90.00
_cell.angle_gamma   90.00
#
_symmetry.space_group_name_H-M   'P 1'
#
loop_
_entity.id
_entity.type
_entity.pdbx_description
1 polymer ?
#
loop_
_entity_poly.entity_id
_entity_poly.type
_entity_poly.pdbx_seq_one_letter_code
_entity_poly.pdbx_strand_id
1 'polypeptide(L)'
;MNVEHEEVVLIPQKVDAKKVNFKYGLGAQFITTLKTIHMLGMDRKDHVDVQGISVSPRDLLAASLPDPATLGSRMKGKTCAGALVKGLDKEGKPYSCYLYNVVDNEWSMQHYGDQAVVWQTAVNPVVAMELIHNGIWKPEGVAGPEWFDAKPFLDLLDSYGTEWKIRDEDPTGIVV
;
A
#
# COMPACT_ATOMS: atom_id res chain seq x y z
N MET A 1 3.22 15.61 -4.64
CA MET A 1 4.21 14.55 -4.91
C MET A 1 3.48 13.44 -5.62
N ASN A 2 3.90 13.10 -6.83
CA ASN A 2 3.49 11.84 -7.46
C ASN A 2 4.45 10.79 -6.95
N VAL A 3 3.93 9.78 -6.25
CA VAL A 3 4.71 8.58 -5.93
C VAL A 3 4.38 7.57 -7.01
N GLU A 4 5.43 7.03 -7.61
CA GLU A 4 5.30 5.91 -8.52
C GLU A 4 4.92 4.68 -7.71
N HIS A 5 3.92 3.96 -8.20
CA HIS A 5 3.46 2.71 -7.63
C HIS A 5 3.03 1.79 -8.77
N GLU A 6 3.30 0.50 -8.63
CA GLU A 6 3.28 -0.48 -9.73
C GLU A 6 1.91 -0.67 -10.37
N GLU A 7 0.83 -0.57 -9.59
CA GLU A 7 -0.54 -0.73 -10.02
C GLU A 7 -1.00 0.40 -10.96
N VAL A 8 -0.36 1.57 -10.89
CA VAL A 8 -0.62 2.66 -11.85
C VAL A 8 -0.28 2.25 -13.28
N VAL A 9 0.67 1.34 -13.46
CA VAL A 9 1.08 0.82 -14.77
C VAL A 9 0.39 -0.52 -15.09
N LEU A 10 0.09 -1.33 -14.07
CA LEU A 10 -0.52 -2.65 -14.26
C LEU A 10 -2.03 -2.60 -14.50
N ILE A 11 -2.80 -1.86 -13.68
CA ILE A 11 -4.27 -1.82 -13.76
C ILE A 11 -4.78 -1.50 -15.18
N PRO A 12 -4.24 -0.47 -15.88
CA PRO A 12 -4.69 -0.15 -17.24
C PRO A 12 -4.46 -1.26 -18.29
N GLN A 13 -3.64 -2.26 -17.99
CA GLN A 13 -3.39 -3.38 -18.91
C GLN A 13 -4.56 -4.36 -18.98
N LYS A 14 -5.46 -4.37 -17.99
CA LYS A 14 -6.67 -5.22 -17.97
C LYS A 14 -7.97 -4.51 -17.69
N VAL A 15 -7.93 -3.40 -16.95
CA VAL A 15 -9.11 -2.60 -16.64
C VAL A 15 -9.14 -1.41 -17.60
N ASP A 16 -10.24 -1.25 -18.32
CA ASP A 16 -10.48 -0.06 -19.15
C ASP A 16 -10.70 1.17 -18.25
N ALA A 17 -9.59 1.79 -17.86
CA ALA A 17 -9.56 2.93 -16.96
C ALA A 17 -8.96 4.13 -17.67
N LYS A 18 -9.74 5.21 -17.80
CA LYS A 18 -9.26 6.48 -18.37
C LYS A 18 -8.13 7.12 -17.56
N LYS A 19 -8.07 6.85 -16.25
CA LYS A 19 -7.12 7.44 -15.32
C LYS A 19 -6.93 6.54 -14.11
N VAL A 20 -5.67 6.25 -13.79
CA VAL A 20 -5.26 5.54 -12.58
C VAL A 20 -4.22 6.38 -11.85
N ASN A 21 -4.40 6.55 -10.54
CA ASN A 21 -3.51 7.34 -9.70
C ASN A 21 -3.31 6.64 -8.36
N PHE A 22 -2.10 6.74 -7.83
CA PHE A 22 -1.78 6.33 -6.46
C PHE A 22 -1.72 7.54 -5.53
N LYS A 23 -2.20 7.36 -4.29
CA LYS A 23 -2.11 8.35 -3.22
C LYS A 23 -1.78 7.65 -1.91
N TYR A 24 -0.97 8.31 -1.09
CA TYR A 24 -0.63 7.86 0.25
C TYR A 24 -0.74 9.05 1.22
N GLY A 25 -1.23 8.77 2.43
CA GLY A 25 -1.46 9.79 3.44
C GLY A 25 -0.18 10.11 4.19
N LEU A 26 0.32 11.35 4.09
CA LEU A 26 1.41 11.85 4.92
C LEU A 26 0.92 12.94 5.86
N GLY A 27 1.16 12.77 7.16
CA GLY A 27 0.92 13.81 8.16
C GLY A 27 1.83 15.02 7.94
N ALA A 28 1.32 16.22 8.21
CA ALA A 28 2.07 17.46 8.04
C ALA A 28 3.41 17.47 8.79
N GLN A 29 3.44 16.92 10.00
CA GLN A 29 4.67 16.79 10.79
C GLN A 29 5.72 15.93 10.08
N PHE A 30 5.31 14.78 9.53
CA PHE A 30 6.21 13.89 8.80
C PHE A 30 6.76 14.57 7.54
N ILE A 31 5.91 15.29 6.79
CA ILE A 31 6.35 16.09 5.64
C ILE A 31 7.39 17.12 6.06
N THR A 32 7.17 17.83 7.16
CA THR A 32 8.14 18.80 7.69
C THR A 32 9.46 18.13 8.04
N THR A 33 9.43 16.98 8.71
CA THR A 33 10.65 16.21 9.03
C THR A 33 11.43 15.82 7.77
N LEU A 34 10.76 15.28 6.75
CA LEU A 34 11.41 14.93 5.47
C LEU A 34 12.01 16.17 4.78
N LYS A 35 11.31 17.29 4.78
CA LYS A 35 11.84 18.56 4.23
C LYS A 35 13.08 19.03 4.98
N THR A 36 13.12 18.91 6.31
CA THR A 36 14.30 19.26 7.11
C THR A 36 15.47 18.33 6.80
N ILE A 37 15.24 17.01 6.72
CA ILE A 37 16.26 16.02 6.33
C ILE A 37 16.85 16.40 4.98
N HIS A 38 16.01 16.70 3.99
CA HIS A 38 16.42 17.11 2.65
C HIS A 38 17.16 18.45 2.63
N MET A 39 16.70 19.44 3.39
CA MET A 39 17.32 20.77 3.46
C MET A 39 18.75 20.72 4.05
N LEU A 40 18.95 19.86 5.06
CA LEU A 40 20.29 19.57 5.60
C LEU A 40 21.09 18.65 4.65
N GLY A 41 20.41 18.05 3.67
CA GLY A 41 20.94 17.11 2.70
C GLY A 41 21.43 15.81 3.33
N MET A 42 20.74 15.38 4.38
CA MET A 42 20.94 14.11 5.08
C MET A 42 20.37 12.91 4.29
N ASP A 43 19.72 13.15 3.15
CA ASP A 43 19.22 12.14 2.20
C ASP A 43 20.18 11.87 1.03
N ARG A 44 21.28 12.63 0.93
CA ARG A 44 22.29 12.50 -0.14
C ARG A 44 23.18 11.28 0.06
N LYS A 45 23.56 10.64 -1.05
CA LYS A 45 24.46 9.48 -1.07
C LYS A 45 25.94 9.89 -1.09
N ASP A 46 26.25 11.04 -1.67
CA ASP A 46 27.63 11.52 -1.84
C ASP A 46 28.34 11.66 -0.50
N HIS A 47 29.60 11.25 -0.48
CA HIS A 47 30.38 11.24 0.74
C HIS A 47 30.89 12.63 1.11
N VAL A 48 30.95 12.88 2.42
CA VAL A 48 31.57 14.07 3.02
C VAL A 48 32.71 13.65 3.94
N ASP A 49 33.72 14.50 4.10
CA ASP A 49 34.79 14.28 5.07
C ASP A 49 34.33 14.71 6.46
N VAL A 50 34.45 13.80 7.42
CA VAL A 50 34.23 14.05 8.85
C VAL A 50 35.50 13.69 9.58
N GLN A 51 36.39 14.67 9.75
CA GLN A 51 37.68 14.49 10.44
C GLN A 51 38.56 13.39 9.81
N GLY A 52 38.64 13.36 8.48
CA GLY A 52 39.40 12.35 7.74
C GLY A 52 38.66 11.04 7.48
N ILE A 53 37.41 10.91 7.94
CA ILE A 53 36.55 9.74 7.69
C ILE A 53 35.53 10.11 6.61
N SER A 54 35.51 9.32 5.53
CA SER A 54 34.53 9.47 4.45
C SER A 54 33.18 8.86 4.85
N VAL A 55 32.14 9.69 4.98
CA VAL A 55 30.81 9.27 5.45
C VAL A 55 29.73 9.71 4.47
N SER A 56 28.76 8.84 4.18
CA SER A 56 27.52 9.20 3.50
C SER A 56 26.49 9.74 4.51
N PRO A 57 25.97 10.98 4.36
CA PRO A 57 24.96 11.53 5.28
C PRO A 57 23.73 10.64 5.43
N ARG A 58 23.28 10.02 4.32
CA ARG A 58 22.15 9.09 4.32
C ARG A 58 22.41 7.85 5.16
N ASP A 59 23.60 7.28 5.06
CA ASP A 59 23.94 6.07 5.80
C ASP A 59 24.09 6.40 7.30
N LEU A 60 24.63 7.58 7.64
CA LEU A 60 24.63 8.10 9.01
C LEU A 60 23.21 8.27 9.57
N LEU A 61 22.32 8.88 8.79
CA LEU A 61 20.91 9.04 9.17
C LEU A 61 20.27 7.68 9.42
N ALA A 62 20.42 6.73 8.49
CA ALA A 62 19.88 5.38 8.62
C ALA A 62 20.40 4.67 9.88
N ALA A 63 21.70 4.75 10.16
CA ALA A 63 22.32 4.16 11.35
C ALA A 63 21.85 4.82 12.66
N SER A 64 21.38 6.07 12.61
CA SER A 64 20.89 6.81 13.77
C SER A 64 19.41 6.54 14.08
N LEU A 65 18.68 5.94 13.14
CA LEU A 65 17.26 5.63 13.29
C LEU A 65 17.07 4.26 13.98
N PRO A 66 16.00 4.09 14.78
CA PRO A 66 15.66 2.79 15.33
C PRO A 66 15.34 1.79 14.22
N ASP A 67 15.64 0.50 14.48
CA ASP A 67 15.27 -0.57 13.56
C ASP A 67 13.74 -0.58 13.33
N PRO A 68 13.27 -0.39 12.08
CA PRO A 68 11.84 -0.39 11.76
C PRO A 68 11.10 -1.65 12.23
N ALA A 69 11.75 -2.82 12.23
CA ALA A 69 11.15 -4.07 12.68
C ALA A 69 10.77 -4.03 14.18
N THR A 70 11.50 -3.23 14.97
CA THR A 70 11.28 -3.11 16.42
C THR A 70 10.24 -2.05 16.80
N LEU A 71 9.77 -1.25 15.84
CA LEU A 71 8.86 -0.14 16.12
C LEU A 71 7.41 -0.56 16.36
N GLY A 72 7.03 -1.78 15.96
CA GLY A 72 5.65 -2.23 15.97
C GLY A 72 4.96 -2.09 17.34
N SER A 73 5.65 -2.43 18.43
CA SER A 73 5.12 -2.33 19.80
C SER A 73 4.90 -0.89 20.29
N ARG A 74 5.55 0.09 19.64
CA ARG A 74 5.43 1.53 19.94
C ARG A 74 4.39 2.22 19.06
N MET A 75 4.03 1.60 17.93
CA MET A 75 3.06 2.14 16.99
C MET A 75 1.63 1.94 17.51
N LYS A 76 0.79 2.95 17.28
CA LYS A 76 -0.63 2.92 17.63
C LYS A 76 -1.45 3.43 16.45
N GLY A 77 -2.68 2.95 16.36
CA GLY A 77 -3.61 3.32 15.30
C GLY A 77 -3.74 2.23 14.25
N LYS A 78 -4.33 2.62 13.11
CA LYS A 78 -4.76 1.70 12.07
C LYS A 78 -4.19 2.10 10.73
N THR A 79 -3.91 1.12 9.88
CA THR A 79 -3.66 1.33 8.45
C THR A 79 -4.98 1.23 7.70
N CYS A 80 -5.07 1.92 6.56
CA CYS A 80 -6.18 1.79 5.63
C CYS A 80 -5.60 1.81 4.23
N ALA A 81 -5.78 0.70 3.51
CA ALA A 81 -5.46 0.57 2.10
C ALA A 81 -6.76 0.37 1.33
N GLY A 82 -6.93 1.06 0.20
CA GLY A 82 -8.16 0.99 -0.55
C GLY A 82 -8.09 1.67 -1.91
N ALA A 83 -9.13 1.44 -2.71
CA ALA A 83 -9.29 1.98 -4.05
C ALA A 83 -10.60 2.77 -4.15
N LEU A 84 -10.49 4.02 -4.60
CA LEU A 84 -11.64 4.83 -5.02
C LEU A 84 -11.90 4.55 -6.50
N VAL A 85 -13.04 3.94 -6.80
CA VAL A 85 -13.46 3.61 -8.16
C VAL A 85 -14.59 4.53 -8.57
N LYS A 86 -14.48 5.11 -9.77
CA LYS A 86 -15.48 6.00 -10.37
C LYS A 86 -15.69 5.64 -11.82
N GLY A 87 -16.94 5.46 -12.24
CA GLY A 87 -17.27 5.12 -13.61
C GLY A 87 -18.74 4.84 -13.81
N LEU A 88 -19.04 3.91 -14.71
CA LEU A 88 -20.38 3.39 -14.93
C LEU A 88 -20.55 2.03 -14.27
N ASP A 89 -21.71 1.79 -13.70
CA ASP A 89 -22.11 0.45 -13.27
C ASP A 89 -22.48 -0.46 -14.46
N LYS A 90 -22.89 -1.69 -14.15
CA LYS A 90 -23.29 -2.69 -15.16
C LYS A 90 -24.57 -2.31 -15.92
N GLU A 91 -25.34 -1.35 -15.43
CA GLU A 91 -26.55 -0.82 -16.07
C GLU A 91 -26.27 0.48 -16.86
N GLY A 92 -25.02 0.95 -16.87
CA GLY A 92 -24.62 2.19 -17.55
C GLY A 92 -24.90 3.47 -16.76
N LYS A 93 -25.19 3.39 -15.46
CA LYS A 93 -25.45 4.55 -14.59
C LYS A 93 -24.17 4.98 -13.87
N PRO A 94 -23.97 6.29 -13.61
CA PRO A 94 -22.84 6.78 -12.83
C PRO A 94 -22.77 6.12 -11.44
N TYR A 95 -21.62 5.56 -11.11
CA TYR A 95 -21.36 4.89 -9.84
C TYR A 95 -19.97 5.23 -9.30
N SER A 96 -19.88 5.37 -7.98
CA SER A 96 -18.65 5.64 -7.26
C SER A 96 -18.63 4.86 -5.96
N CYS A 97 -17.50 4.23 -5.63
CA CYS A 97 -17.33 3.53 -4.37
C CYS A 97 -15.88 3.56 -3.89
N TYR A 98 -15.71 3.35 -2.59
CA TYR A 98 -14.41 3.13 -1.95
C TYR A 98 -14.37 1.72 -1.38
N LEU A 99 -13.54 0.86 -1.98
CA LEU A 99 -13.22 -0.48 -1.48
C LEU A 99 -11.98 -0.37 -0.60
N TYR A 100 -12.01 -0.88 0.63
CA TYR A 100 -10.90 -0.70 1.57
C TYR A 100 -10.77 -1.82 2.60
N ASN A 101 -9.55 -1.99 3.09
CA ASN A 101 -9.18 -2.89 4.18
C ASN A 101 -8.48 -2.09 5.29
N VAL A 102 -8.87 -2.33 6.54
CA VAL A 102 -8.37 -1.63 7.72
C VAL A 102 -7.75 -2.65 8.66
N VAL A 103 -6.51 -2.40 9.09
CA VAL A 103 -5.79 -3.25 10.04
C VAL A 103 -5.37 -2.43 11.23
N ASP A 104 -5.65 -2.94 12.43
CA ASP A 104 -5.20 -2.33 13.68
C ASP A 104 -3.80 -2.83 14.05
N ASN A 105 -2.92 -1.91 14.43
CA ASN A 105 -1.55 -2.26 14.80
C ASN A 105 -1.48 -3.08 16.09
N GLU A 106 -2.31 -2.78 17.09
CA GLU A 106 -2.31 -3.55 18.34
C GLU A 106 -2.80 -4.97 18.09
N TRP A 107 -3.82 -5.14 17.24
CA TRP A 107 -4.32 -6.46 16.84
C TRP A 107 -3.26 -7.28 16.10
N SER A 108 -2.62 -6.70 15.07
CA SER A 108 -1.61 -7.42 14.26
C SER A 108 -0.37 -7.77 15.08
N MET A 109 0.10 -6.85 15.94
CA MET A 109 1.18 -7.12 16.89
C MET A 109 0.81 -8.23 17.88
N GLN A 110 -0.43 -8.28 18.38
CA GLN A 110 -0.86 -9.30 19.34
C GLN A 110 -0.94 -10.70 18.71
N HIS A 111 -1.42 -10.81 17.47
CA HIS A 111 -1.68 -12.11 16.83
C HIS A 111 -0.48 -12.64 16.04
N TYR A 112 0.35 -11.75 15.49
CA TYR A 112 1.42 -12.11 14.57
C TYR A 112 2.80 -11.59 14.99
N GLY A 113 2.87 -10.64 15.94
CA GLY A 113 4.13 -10.02 16.34
C GLY A 113 4.65 -8.97 15.34
N ASP A 114 3.89 -8.68 14.28
CA ASP A 114 4.25 -7.78 13.20
C ASP A 114 3.31 -6.57 13.13
N GLN A 115 3.87 -5.43 12.74
CA GLN A 115 3.14 -4.17 12.62
C GLN A 115 2.18 -4.18 11.42
N ALA A 116 1.10 -3.41 11.52
CA ALA A 116 -0.04 -3.48 10.60
C ALA A 116 0.33 -3.36 9.11
N VAL A 117 1.31 -2.53 8.73
CA VAL A 117 1.73 -2.39 7.31
C VAL A 117 2.42 -3.66 6.81
N VAL A 118 3.29 -4.27 7.61
CA VAL A 118 3.97 -5.54 7.26
C VAL A 118 2.94 -6.64 7.13
N TRP A 119 2.06 -6.78 8.11
CA TRP A 119 1.00 -7.77 8.10
C TRP A 119 0.07 -7.62 6.89
N GLN A 120 -0.41 -6.40 6.64
CA GLN A 120 -1.30 -6.08 5.52
C GLN A 120 -0.62 -6.29 4.16
N THR A 121 0.71 -6.14 4.08
CA THR A 121 1.48 -6.47 2.86
C THR A 121 1.59 -7.98 2.68
N ALA A 122 1.85 -8.73 3.76
CA ALA A 122 2.13 -10.16 3.73
C ALA A 122 0.90 -11.04 3.48
N VAL A 123 -0.30 -10.62 3.92
CA VAL A 123 -1.53 -11.42 3.72
C VAL A 123 -1.87 -11.59 2.23
N ASN A 124 -1.63 -10.56 1.40
CA ASN A 124 -2.01 -10.59 -0.02
C ASN A 124 -1.29 -11.68 -0.83
N PRO A 125 0.06 -11.81 -0.81
CA PRO A 125 0.74 -12.88 -1.52
C PRO A 125 0.41 -14.26 -0.93
N VAL A 126 0.12 -14.38 0.37
CA VAL A 126 -0.33 -15.65 0.97
C VAL A 126 -1.66 -16.10 0.36
N VAL A 127 -2.66 -15.21 0.31
CA VAL A 127 -3.95 -15.50 -0.34
C VAL A 127 -3.77 -15.82 -1.82
N ALA A 128 -2.97 -15.04 -2.54
CA ALA A 128 -2.71 -15.29 -3.96
C ALA A 128 -2.05 -16.67 -4.18
N MET A 129 -1.06 -17.05 -3.36
CA MET A 129 -0.42 -18.36 -3.42
C MET A 129 -1.39 -19.51 -3.13
N GLU A 130 -2.30 -19.33 -2.16
CA GLU A 130 -3.34 -20.31 -1.87
C GLU A 130 -4.29 -20.51 -3.05
N LEU A 131 -4.74 -19.42 -3.68
CA LEU A 131 -5.60 -19.48 -4.87
C LEU A 131 -4.91 -20.18 -6.05
N ILE A 132 -3.60 -19.95 -6.21
CA ILE A 132 -2.79 -20.62 -7.22
C ILE A 132 -2.65 -22.12 -6.90
N HIS A 133 -2.34 -22.45 -5.66
CA HIS A 133 -2.19 -23.83 -5.19
C HIS A 133 -3.47 -24.64 -5.39
N ASN A 134 -4.63 -24.05 -5.07
CA ASN A 134 -5.95 -24.67 -5.22
C ASN A 134 -6.44 -24.71 -6.68
N GLY A 135 -5.66 -24.17 -7.64
CA GLY A 135 -6.00 -24.14 -9.05
C GLY A 135 -7.15 -23.20 -9.40
N ILE A 136 -7.47 -22.24 -8.53
CA ILE A 136 -8.49 -21.22 -8.77
C ILE A 136 -7.89 -20.12 -9.64
N TRP A 137 -6.74 -19.57 -9.24
CA TRP A 137 -5.93 -18.69 -10.07
C TRP A 137 -4.91 -19.52 -10.83
N LYS A 138 -4.84 -19.35 -12.15
CA LYS A 138 -3.93 -20.10 -13.03
C LYS A 138 -3.09 -19.12 -13.86
N PRO A 139 -2.08 -18.47 -13.26
CA PRO A 139 -1.23 -17.54 -13.99
C PRO A 139 -0.47 -18.25 -15.11
N GLU A 140 -0.41 -17.62 -16.28
CA GLU A 140 0.48 -17.99 -17.38
C GLU A 140 1.48 -16.85 -17.59
N GLY A 141 2.78 -17.14 -17.44
CA GLY A 141 3.83 -16.12 -17.52
C GLY A 141 3.77 -15.11 -16.36
N VAL A 142 3.94 -13.82 -16.67
CA VAL A 142 3.89 -12.73 -15.69
C VAL A 142 2.49 -12.14 -15.67
N ALA A 143 1.82 -12.16 -14.52
CA ALA A 143 0.46 -11.67 -14.37
C ALA A 143 0.28 -10.83 -13.09
N GLY A 144 -0.50 -9.75 -13.22
CA GLY A 144 -0.97 -8.95 -12.09
C GLY A 144 -2.25 -9.55 -11.46
N PRO A 145 -2.56 -9.22 -10.19
CA PRO A 145 -3.76 -9.72 -9.51
C PRO A 145 -5.07 -9.31 -10.20
N GLU A 146 -5.09 -8.18 -10.92
CA GLU A 146 -6.24 -7.67 -11.66
C GLU A 146 -6.62 -8.52 -12.90
N TRP A 147 -5.85 -9.58 -13.18
CA TRP A 147 -6.06 -10.47 -14.33
C TRP A 147 -6.92 -11.68 -13.95
N PHE A 148 -7.23 -11.84 -12.67
CA PHE A 148 -7.96 -12.97 -12.12
C PHE A 148 -9.28 -12.52 -11.46
N ASP A 149 -10.18 -13.48 -11.20
CA ASP A 149 -11.40 -13.19 -10.45
C ASP A 149 -11.05 -12.75 -9.03
N ALA A 150 -11.55 -11.56 -8.66
CA ALA A 150 -11.31 -10.96 -7.36
C ALA A 150 -12.13 -11.60 -6.24
N LYS A 151 -13.29 -12.20 -6.54
CA LYS A 151 -14.21 -12.70 -5.50
C LYS A 151 -13.58 -13.79 -4.62
N PRO A 152 -12.90 -14.82 -5.16
CA PRO A 152 -12.21 -15.81 -4.34
C PRO A 152 -11.11 -15.24 -3.42
N PHE A 153 -10.41 -14.21 -3.89
CA PHE A 153 -9.40 -13.51 -3.07
C PHE A 153 -10.05 -12.79 -1.90
N LEU A 154 -11.09 -12.03 -2.18
CA LEU A 154 -11.84 -11.28 -1.19
C LEU A 154 -12.53 -12.19 -0.16
N ASP A 155 -13.02 -13.36 -0.58
CA ASP A 155 -13.65 -14.35 0.30
C ASP A 155 -12.65 -15.02 1.25
N LEU A 156 -11.39 -15.19 0.82
CA LEU A 156 -10.35 -15.77 1.65
C LEU A 156 -9.84 -14.82 2.73
N LEU A 157 -9.88 -13.50 2.52
CA LEU A 157 -9.37 -12.52 3.49
C LEU A 157 -9.99 -12.70 4.89
N ASP A 158 -11.30 -12.99 4.96
CA ASP A 158 -12.00 -13.21 6.22
C ASP A 158 -11.43 -14.41 6.99
N SER A 159 -11.00 -15.47 6.27
CA SER A 159 -10.37 -16.65 6.88
C SER A 159 -8.98 -16.37 7.48
N TYR A 160 -8.32 -15.30 7.02
CA TYR A 160 -7.05 -14.79 7.57
C TYR A 160 -7.27 -13.73 8.67
N GLY A 161 -8.52 -13.53 9.09
CA GLY A 161 -8.86 -12.65 10.21
C GLY A 161 -8.93 -11.16 9.83
N THR A 162 -9.12 -10.83 8.55
CA THR A 162 -9.30 -9.43 8.12
C THR A 162 -10.47 -9.27 7.17
N GLU A 163 -11.19 -8.18 7.33
CA GLU A 163 -12.35 -7.84 6.52
C GLU A 163 -12.00 -6.77 5.50
N TRP A 164 -12.68 -6.79 4.36
CA TRP A 164 -12.74 -5.67 3.44
C TRP A 164 -14.15 -5.08 3.44
N LYS A 165 -14.27 -3.79 3.10
CA LYS A 165 -15.55 -3.08 3.09
C LYS A 165 -15.66 -2.26 1.82
N ILE A 166 -16.89 -2.12 1.33
CA ILE A 166 -17.24 -1.15 0.29
C ILE A 166 -18.10 -0.07 0.94
N ARG A 167 -17.80 1.18 0.61
CA ARG A 167 -18.63 2.33 0.93
C ARG A 167 -19.01 3.03 -0.37
N ASP A 168 -20.30 3.30 -0.56
CA ASP A 168 -20.75 4.13 -1.68
C ASP A 168 -20.23 5.56 -1.52
N GLU A 169 -19.83 6.15 -2.64
CA GLU A 169 -19.27 7.49 -2.72
C GLU A 169 -20.12 8.34 -3.68
N ASP A 170 -19.99 9.66 -3.60
CA ASP A 170 -20.75 10.57 -4.47
C ASP A 170 -20.34 10.39 -5.95
N PRO A 171 -21.28 9.99 -6.84
CA PRO A 171 -21.02 9.82 -8.27
C PRO A 171 -21.07 11.15 -9.04
N THR A 172 -21.34 12.28 -8.38
CA THR A 172 -21.42 13.60 -9.03
C THR A 172 -20.13 13.93 -9.78
N GLY A 173 -20.27 14.41 -11.02
CA GLY A 173 -19.15 14.82 -11.86
C GLY A 173 -18.45 13.69 -12.62
N ILE A 174 -18.98 12.46 -12.59
CA ILE A 174 -18.54 11.41 -13.51
C ILE A 174 -19.02 11.77 -14.93
N VAL A 175 -18.07 12.11 -15.80
CA VAL A 175 -18.32 12.37 -17.23
C VAL A 175 -17.82 11.15 -18.01
N VAL A 176 -18.76 10.45 -18.65
CA VAL A 176 -18.50 9.30 -19.51
C VAL A 176 -18.06 9.74 -20.89
#